data_AF-A0A398BCX6-F1
#
_entry.id   AF-A0A398BCX6-F1
#
_cell.length_a   1.000
_cell.length_b   1.000
_cell.length_c   1.000
_cell.angle_alpha   90.00
_cell.angle_beta   90.00
_cell.angle_gamma   90.00
#
_symmetry.space_group_name_H-M   'P 1'
#
loop_
_entity.id
_entity.type
_entity.pdbx_description
1 polymer ?
#
loop_
_entity_poly.entity_id
_entity_poly.type
_entity_poly.pdbx_seq_one_letter_code
_entity_poly.pdbx_strand_id
1 'polypeptide(L)'
;MLTRKLYKLYRRQGYNDKQIMILADCTRRDIRHVREAFEKEIPKHLLDKAKALGLSSDAVKWRISVKKWSAEEACTIPKQEKAFTMEELNNAKVHPATVYKRIARGWSRDQALNTPGRREKKRCPCCGK
;
A
#
# COMPACT_ATOMS: atom_id res chain seq x y z
N MET A 1 21.64 1.16 -11.45
CA MET A 1 22.13 -0.12 -12.01
C MET A 1 20.98 -0.84 -12.68
N LEU A 2 21.17 -1.42 -13.89
CA LEU A 2 20.19 -2.31 -14.51
C LEU A 2 20.03 -3.56 -13.65
N THR A 3 18.82 -4.10 -13.53
CA THR A 3 18.66 -5.40 -12.88
C THR A 3 19.26 -6.49 -13.77
N ARG A 4 19.91 -7.48 -13.15
CA ARG A 4 20.57 -8.61 -13.85
C ARG A 4 19.60 -9.38 -14.76
N LYS A 5 18.29 -9.30 -14.50
CA LYS A 5 17.20 -9.85 -15.32
C LYS A 5 16.96 -9.05 -16.60
N LEU A 6 16.91 -7.71 -16.53
CA LEU A 6 16.64 -6.85 -17.68
C LEU A 6 17.78 -6.90 -18.70
N TYR A 7 19.03 -6.88 -18.22
CA TYR A 7 20.23 -6.98 -19.05
C TYR A 7 20.25 -8.30 -19.86
N LYS A 8 19.93 -9.44 -19.22
CA LYS A 8 19.84 -10.74 -19.90
C LYS A 8 18.74 -10.79 -20.95
N LEU A 9 17.60 -10.13 -20.70
CA LEU A 9 16.50 -10.02 -21.66
C LEU A 9 16.94 -9.28 -22.93
N TYR A 10 17.55 -8.11 -22.79
CA TYR A 10 18.01 -7.34 -23.95
C TYR A 10 19.16 -8.03 -24.70
N ARG A 11 20.09 -8.70 -24.02
CA ARG A 11 21.13 -9.48 -24.72
C ARG A 11 20.53 -10.64 -25.53
N ARG A 12 19.47 -11.27 -25.01
CA ARG A 12 18.75 -12.36 -25.70
C ARG A 12 17.98 -11.88 -26.93
N GLN A 13 17.57 -10.60 -26.94
CA GLN A 13 16.96 -9.93 -28.10
C GLN A 13 18.00 -9.42 -29.11
N GLY A 14 19.30 -9.69 -28.90
CA GLY A 14 20.37 -9.36 -29.85
C GLY A 14 21.02 -8.00 -29.67
N TYR A 15 20.61 -7.20 -28.68
CA TYR A 15 21.22 -5.89 -28.42
C TYR A 15 22.65 -6.03 -27.88
N ASN A 16 23.53 -5.15 -28.34
CA ASN A 16 24.91 -5.05 -27.85
C ASN A 16 25.01 -4.19 -26.59
N ASP A 17 26.15 -4.27 -25.88
CA ASP A 17 26.32 -3.60 -24.58
C ASP A 17 26.13 -2.08 -24.66
N LYS A 18 26.57 -1.45 -25.75
CA LYS A 18 26.41 0.00 -25.97
C LYS A 18 24.93 0.37 -26.13
N GLN A 19 24.16 -0.39 -26.91
CA GLN A 19 22.72 -0.21 -27.08
C GLN A 19 21.96 -0.45 -25.77
N ILE A 20 22.33 -1.47 -25.00
CA ILE A 20 21.72 -1.78 -23.70
C ILE A 20 21.99 -0.64 -22.71
N MET A 21 23.20 -0.08 -22.69
CA MET A 21 23.53 1.08 -21.86
C MET A 21 22.72 2.32 -22.25
N ILE A 22 22.59 2.61 -23.54
CA ILE A 22 21.79 3.74 -24.04
C ILE A 22 20.32 3.55 -23.66
N LEU A 23 19.72 2.39 -23.92
CA LEU A 23 18.32 2.09 -23.57
C LEU A 23 18.07 2.19 -22.06
N ALA A 24 19.03 1.76 -21.25
CA ALA A 24 18.96 1.84 -19.80
C ALA A 24 19.11 3.26 -19.25
N ASP A 25 19.89 4.10 -19.93
CA ASP A 25 20.05 5.50 -19.56
C ASP A 25 18.84 6.33 -20.02
N CYS A 26 18.31 6.06 -21.22
CA CYS A 26 17.03 6.60 -21.70
C CYS A 26 15.90 6.25 -20.74
N THR A 27 15.71 4.97 -20.38
CA THR A 27 14.67 4.59 -19.40
C THR A 27 14.87 5.24 -18.02
N ARG A 28 16.09 5.46 -17.55
CA ARG A 28 16.33 6.20 -16.29
C ARG A 28 16.01 7.69 -16.40
N ARG A 29 16.36 8.34 -17.53
CA ARG A 29 16.02 9.75 -17.76
C ARG A 29 14.52 9.90 -17.96
N ASP A 30 13.88 9.02 -18.69
CA ASP A 30 12.44 9.06 -18.93
C ASP A 30 11.66 8.82 -17.64
N ILE A 31 12.07 7.87 -16.78
CA ILE A 31 11.46 7.71 -15.46
C ILE A 31 11.66 8.96 -14.59
N ARG A 32 12.80 9.65 -14.71
CA ARG A 32 13.09 10.89 -13.96
C ARG A 32 12.25 12.05 -14.47
N HIS A 33 12.19 12.28 -15.78
CA HIS A 33 11.35 13.32 -16.38
C HIS A 33 9.87 13.05 -16.15
N VAL A 34 9.43 11.78 -16.17
CA VAL A 34 8.07 11.41 -15.77
C VAL A 34 7.85 11.73 -14.28
N ARG A 35 8.79 11.41 -13.39
CA ARG A 35 8.69 11.80 -11.97
C ARG A 35 8.65 13.31 -11.78
N GLU A 36 9.51 14.07 -12.44
CA GLU A 36 9.56 15.54 -12.40
C GLU A 36 8.28 16.16 -12.99
N ALA A 37 7.73 15.60 -14.06
CA ALA A 37 6.45 16.04 -14.63
C ALA A 37 5.23 15.71 -13.74
N PHE A 38 5.33 14.67 -12.91
CA PHE A 38 4.32 14.34 -11.89
C PHE A 38 4.53 15.07 -10.55
N GLU A 39 5.74 15.57 -10.28
CA GLU A 39 6.06 16.46 -9.16
C GLU A 39 5.74 17.92 -9.51
N LYS A 40 4.50 18.20 -9.94
CA LYS A 40 3.97 19.56 -9.78
C LYS A 40 4.08 19.90 -8.30
N GLU A 41 4.91 20.88 -7.97
CA GLU A 41 5.18 21.28 -6.59
C GLU A 41 3.86 21.54 -5.87
N ILE A 42 3.57 20.71 -4.87
CA ILE A 42 2.41 20.92 -4.00
C ILE A 42 2.69 22.22 -3.24
N PRO A 43 1.79 23.24 -3.33
CA PRO A 43 2.01 24.50 -2.64
C PRO A 43 2.31 24.29 -1.16
N LYS A 44 3.37 24.94 -0.66
CA LYS A 44 3.85 24.76 0.72
C LYS A 44 2.74 24.94 1.78
N HIS A 45 1.87 25.93 1.58
CA HIS A 45 0.76 26.22 2.48
C HIS A 45 -0.25 25.06 2.61
N LEU A 46 -0.42 24.23 1.57
CA LEU A 46 -1.26 23.03 1.64
C LEU A 46 -0.59 21.91 2.44
N LEU A 47 0.74 21.78 2.33
CA LEU A 47 1.51 20.85 3.14
C LEU A 47 1.51 21.24 4.61
N ASP A 48 1.54 22.54 4.92
CA ASP A 48 1.43 23.03 6.30
C ASP A 48 0.06 22.69 6.91
N LYS A 49 -1.03 22.86 6.14
CA LYS A 49 -2.38 22.40 6.54
C LYS A 49 -2.42 20.89 6.78
N ALA A 50 -1.84 20.09 5.89
CA ALA A 50 -1.78 18.64 6.03
C ALA A 50 -0.98 18.22 7.28
N LYS A 51 0.12 18.92 7.56
CA LYS A 51 0.96 18.68 8.74
C LYS A 51 0.23 19.00 10.05
N ALA A 52 -0.57 20.07 10.07
CA ALA A 52 -1.44 20.38 11.21
C ALA A 52 -2.48 19.27 11.48
N LEU A 53 -2.88 18.53 10.45
CA LEU A 53 -3.76 17.36 10.53
C LEU A 53 -3.01 16.03 10.76
N GLY A 54 -1.69 16.08 11.00
CA GLY A 54 -0.87 14.88 11.24
C GLY A 54 -0.60 14.03 9.99
N LEU A 55 -0.77 14.57 8.80
CA LEU A 55 -0.46 13.89 7.54
C LEU A 55 1.00 14.16 7.14
N SER A 56 1.69 13.11 6.68
CA SER A 56 3.02 13.26 6.09
C SER A 56 2.92 13.74 4.64
N SER A 57 3.97 14.40 4.14
CA SER A 57 4.12 14.78 2.73
C SER A 57 3.98 13.58 1.80
N ASP A 58 4.55 12.43 2.17
CA ASP A 58 4.43 11.18 1.42
C ASP A 58 2.98 10.67 1.34
N ALA A 59 2.20 10.83 2.42
CA ALA A 59 0.79 10.45 2.42
C ALA A 59 -0.03 11.32 1.46
N VAL A 60 0.26 12.62 1.40
CA VAL A 60 -0.38 13.56 0.47
C VAL A 60 0.02 13.22 -0.97
N LYS A 61 1.31 12.99 -1.24
CA LYS A 61 1.81 12.56 -2.57
C LYS A 61 1.14 11.25 -3.01
N TRP A 62 1.00 10.27 -2.12
CA TRP A 62 0.33 9.00 -2.42
C TRP A 62 -1.17 9.20 -2.74
N ARG A 63 -1.87 10.06 -2.01
CA ARG A 63 -3.29 10.39 -2.30
C ARG A 63 -3.45 11.01 -3.70
N ILE A 64 -2.59 11.94 -4.08
CA ILE A 64 -2.66 12.57 -5.42
C ILE A 64 -2.31 11.56 -6.51
N SER A 65 -1.21 10.82 -6.35
CA SER A 65 -0.68 9.92 -7.38
C SER A 65 -1.51 8.65 -7.57
N VAL A 66 -1.92 8.00 -6.48
CA VAL A 66 -2.60 6.70 -6.48
C VAL A 66 -4.10 6.87 -6.44
N LYS A 67 -4.63 7.70 -5.53
CA LYS A 67 -6.07 7.90 -5.40
C LYS A 67 -6.63 8.95 -6.35
N LYS A 68 -5.76 9.68 -7.08
CA LYS A 68 -6.16 10.74 -8.03
C LYS A 68 -6.98 11.84 -7.37
N TRP A 69 -6.73 12.10 -6.08
CA TRP A 69 -7.37 13.19 -5.36
C TRP A 69 -6.80 14.54 -5.78
N SER A 70 -7.62 15.60 -5.64
CA SER A 70 -7.11 16.96 -5.78
C SER A 70 -6.12 17.28 -4.64
N ALA A 71 -5.25 18.29 -4.86
CA ALA A 71 -4.28 18.70 -3.85
C ALA A 71 -4.95 19.19 -2.55
N GLU A 72 -6.13 19.81 -2.67
CA GLU A 72 -6.88 20.30 -1.51
C GLU A 72 -7.50 19.14 -0.72
N GLU A 73 -8.19 18.22 -1.38
CA GLU A 73 -8.78 17.02 -0.74
C GLU A 73 -7.70 16.14 -0.10
N ALA A 74 -6.55 16.01 -0.75
CA ALA A 74 -5.42 15.25 -0.24
C ALA A 74 -4.88 15.81 1.07
N CYS A 75 -5.04 17.11 1.31
CA CYS A 75 -4.55 17.78 2.51
C CYS A 75 -5.61 17.93 3.61
N THR A 76 -6.90 18.00 3.28
CA THR A 76 -7.98 18.27 4.26
C THR A 76 -8.57 17.01 4.89
N ILE A 77 -8.60 15.89 4.16
CA ILE A 77 -9.24 14.66 4.68
C ILE A 77 -8.28 13.98 5.68
N PRO A 78 -8.67 13.75 6.95
CA PRO A 78 -7.79 13.15 7.94
C PRO A 78 -7.36 11.73 7.56
N LYS A 79 -6.29 11.24 8.19
CA LYS A 79 -5.88 9.85 8.05
C LYS A 79 -6.98 8.97 8.63
N GLN A 80 -7.51 8.02 7.84
CA GLN A 80 -8.38 7.00 8.41
C GLN A 80 -7.59 6.25 9.48
N GLU A 81 -8.14 6.17 10.68
CA GLU A 81 -7.52 5.43 11.77
C GLU A 81 -7.27 3.98 11.33
N LYS A 82 -6.17 3.40 11.82
CA LYS A 82 -5.94 1.97 11.61
C LYS A 82 -7.14 1.23 12.17
N ALA A 83 -7.65 0.26 11.41
CA ALA A 83 -8.86 -0.47 11.79
C ALA A 83 -8.76 -1.10 13.19
N PHE A 84 -7.56 -1.52 13.60
CA PHE A 84 -7.29 -2.08 14.93
C PHE A 84 -5.83 -1.82 15.36
N THR A 85 -5.59 -1.64 16.66
CA THR A 85 -4.24 -1.66 17.23
C THR A 85 -3.76 -3.10 17.46
N MET A 86 -2.45 -3.31 17.54
CA MET A 86 -1.91 -4.65 17.80
C MET A 86 -2.28 -5.16 19.20
N GLU A 87 -2.41 -4.25 20.17
CA GLU A 87 -2.83 -4.55 21.54
C GLU A 87 -4.29 -5.01 21.60
N GLU A 88 -5.21 -4.32 20.91
CA GLU A 88 -6.62 -4.73 20.81
C GLU A 88 -6.75 -6.15 20.25
N LEU A 89 -5.99 -6.47 19.21
CA LEU A 89 -6.01 -7.78 18.56
C LEU A 89 -5.43 -8.88 19.46
N ASN A 90 -4.36 -8.60 20.19
CA ASN A 90 -3.78 -9.54 21.14
C ASN A 90 -4.72 -9.81 22.33
N ASN A 91 -5.38 -8.77 22.84
CA ASN A 91 -6.35 -8.89 23.93
C ASN A 91 -7.59 -9.70 23.53
N ALA A 92 -8.06 -9.55 22.29
CA ALA A 92 -9.24 -10.25 21.79
C ALA A 92 -9.05 -11.78 21.69
N LYS A 93 -7.82 -12.31 21.77
CA LYS A 93 -7.50 -13.73 21.50
C LYS A 93 -8.04 -14.23 20.15
N VAL A 94 -8.29 -13.33 19.21
CA VAL A 94 -8.75 -13.62 17.85
C VAL A 94 -7.63 -13.28 16.89
N HIS A 95 -7.33 -14.19 15.96
CA HIS A 95 -6.31 -13.95 14.95
C HIS A 95 -6.66 -12.68 14.12
N PRO A 96 -5.72 -11.74 13.87
CA PRO A 96 -5.99 -10.49 13.17
C PRO A 96 -6.73 -10.66 11.83
N ALA A 97 -6.31 -11.65 11.04
CA ALA A 97 -6.94 -11.94 9.75
C ALA A 97 -8.44 -12.28 9.89
N THR A 98 -8.87 -12.87 11.00
CA THR A 98 -10.27 -13.17 11.29
C THR A 98 -11.06 -11.90 11.55
N VAL A 99 -10.49 -10.95 12.31
CA VAL A 99 -11.11 -9.65 12.59
C VAL A 99 -11.31 -8.87 11.29
N TYR A 100 -10.29 -8.79 10.43
CA TYR A 100 -10.42 -8.15 9.12
C TYR A 100 -11.48 -8.81 8.22
N LYS A 101 -11.56 -10.15 8.20
CA LYS A 101 -12.62 -10.87 7.48
C LYS A 101 -14.01 -10.58 8.01
N ARG A 102 -14.17 -10.34 9.32
CA ARG A 102 -15.46 -9.97 9.92
C ARG A 102 -15.88 -8.57 9.53
N ILE A 103 -14.98 -7.59 9.61
CA ILE A 103 -15.24 -6.22 9.13
C ILE A 103 -15.62 -6.22 7.65
N ALA A 104 -14.90 -6.96 6.81
CA ALA A 104 -15.23 -7.09 5.39
C ALA A 104 -16.62 -7.71 5.13
N ARG A 105 -17.18 -8.43 6.11
CA ARG A 105 -18.55 -8.98 6.09
C ARG A 105 -19.58 -8.05 6.75
N GLY A 106 -19.20 -6.82 7.08
CA GLY A 106 -20.09 -5.82 7.68
C GLY A 106 -20.26 -5.93 9.20
N TRP A 107 -19.37 -6.63 9.90
CA TRP A 107 -19.42 -6.70 11.36
C TRP A 107 -18.99 -5.36 11.96
N SER A 108 -19.59 -4.98 13.09
CA SER A 108 -19.11 -3.83 13.86
C SER A 108 -17.73 -4.10 14.48
N ARG A 109 -16.97 -3.04 14.80
CA ARG A 109 -15.64 -3.13 15.40
C ARG A 109 -15.64 -4.00 16.66
N ASP A 110 -16.61 -3.78 17.53
CA ASP A 110 -16.79 -4.50 18.79
C ASP A 110 -17.11 -5.99 18.54
N GLN A 111 -18.13 -6.28 17.71
CA GLN A 111 -18.49 -7.66 17.37
C GLN A 111 -17.33 -8.42 16.72
N ALA A 112 -16.51 -7.75 15.91
CA ALA A 112 -15.39 -8.37 15.22
C ALA A 112 -14.29 -8.83 16.19
N LEU A 113 -14.06 -8.09 17.28
CA LEU A 113 -13.08 -8.40 18.32
C LEU A 113 -13.62 -9.42 19.33
N ASN A 114 -14.83 -9.21 19.83
CA ASN A 114 -15.33 -9.96 21.00
C ASN A 114 -15.97 -11.32 20.66
N THR A 115 -16.24 -11.60 19.38
CA THR A 115 -16.84 -12.89 19.02
C THR A 115 -15.77 -13.97 18.92
N PRO A 116 -15.85 -15.10 19.65
CA PRO A 116 -14.87 -16.17 19.50
C PRO A 116 -14.97 -16.84 18.12
N GLY A 117 -13.86 -17.38 17.62
CA GLY A 117 -13.87 -18.22 16.42
C GLY A 117 -14.67 -19.50 16.67
N ARG A 118 -15.47 -19.94 15.69
CA ARG A 118 -16.19 -21.21 15.78
C ARG A 118 -15.13 -22.32 15.92
N ARG A 119 -15.17 -23.09 17.02
CA ARG A 119 -14.28 -24.24 17.18
C ARG A 119 -14.58 -25.21 16.05
N GLU A 120 -13.58 -25.51 15.23
CA GLU A 120 -13.69 -26.63 14.30
C GLU A 120 -13.98 -27.87 15.13
N LYS A 121 -15.12 -28.52 14.88
CA LYS A 121 -15.36 -29.84 15.42
C LYS A 121 -14.24 -30.71 14.85
N LYS A 122 -13.35 -31.22 15.70
CA LYS A 122 -12.40 -32.24 15.28
C LYS A 122 -13.24 -33.36 14.69
N ARG A 123 -13.08 -33.62 13.40
CA ARG A 123 -13.72 -34.76 12.74
C ARG A 123 -13.35 -36.00 13.54
N CYS A 124 -14.32 -36.86 13.89
CA CYS A 124 -13.93 -38.12 14.53
C CYS A 124 -12.97 -38.83 13.57
N PRO A 125 -11.81 -39.29 14.04
CA PRO A 125 -10.91 -40.12 13.23
C PRO A 125 -11.63 -41.38 12.70
N CYS A 126 -12.68 -41.82 13.39
CA CYS A 126 -13.45 -43.02 13.14
C CYS A 126 -14.52 -42.89 12.06
N CYS A 127 -15.16 -41.73 11.90
CA CYS A 127 -16.36 -41.61 11.06
C CYS A 127 -16.39 -40.39 10.12
N GLY A 128 -15.36 -39.53 10.13
CA GLY A 128 -15.17 -38.49 9.11
C GLY A 128 -16.30 -37.45 8.97
N LYS A 129 -17.30 -37.47 9.86
CA LYS A 129 -18.48 -36.60 9.89
C LYS A 129 -18.55 -35.86 11.23
#